data_AF-A0A925A309-F1
#
_entry.id   AF-A0A925A309-F1
#
_cell.length_a   1.000
_cell.length_b   1.000
_cell.length_c   1.000
_cell.angle_alpha   90.00
_cell.angle_beta   90.00
_cell.angle_gamma   90.00
#
_symmetry.space_group_name_H-M   'P 1'
#
loop_
_entity.id
_entity.type
_entity.pdbx_description
1 polymer ?
#
loop_
_entity_poly.entity_id
_entity_poly.type
_entity_poly.pdbx_seq_one_letter_code
_entity_poly.pdbx_strand_id
1 'polypeptide(L)'
;MYKTIERIGYVDPIINIDGEPCFVNVKEYQNLVDQCRDFMEVDGNSFQVMTQIISDQLIDGLTDDANINDIRAQLKFLREVGFFLRGIVTP
;
A
#
# COMPACT_ATOMS: atom_id res chain seq x y z
N MET A 1 -1.55 -42.95 -3.11
CA MET A 1 -0.83 -42.61 -1.87
C MET A 1 -0.46 -41.13 -1.96
N TYR A 2 -1.38 -40.24 -1.55
CA TYR A 2 -1.13 -38.80 -1.57
C TYR A 2 -0.40 -38.45 -0.27
N LYS A 3 0.83 -37.94 -0.37
CA LYS A 3 1.53 -37.37 0.77
C LYS A 3 0.79 -36.11 1.18
N THR A 4 0.17 -36.16 2.36
CA THR A 4 -0.30 -34.98 3.08
C THR A 4 0.89 -34.07 3.29
N ILE A 5 0.90 -32.91 2.61
CA ILE A 5 1.84 -31.84 2.93
C ILE A 5 1.32 -31.23 4.22
N GLU A 6 1.95 -31.56 5.35
CA GLU A 6 1.75 -30.84 6.60
C GLU A 6 2.08 -29.37 6.35
N ARG A 7 1.06 -28.51 6.38
CA ARG A 7 1.27 -27.06 6.40
C ARG A 7 2.04 -26.75 7.67
N ILE A 8 3.36 -26.53 7.53
CA ILE A 8 4.20 -25.92 8.54
C ILE A 8 3.44 -24.66 9.00
N GLY A 9 3.06 -24.61 10.27
CA GLY A 9 2.27 -23.53 10.84
C GLY A 9 2.95 -22.21 10.52
N TYR A 10 2.28 -21.39 9.69
CA TYR A 10 2.77 -20.07 9.34
C TYR A 10 2.74 -19.24 10.62
N VAL A 11 3.92 -18.93 11.18
CA VAL A 11 4.02 -18.00 12.30
C VAL A 11 4.15 -16.62 11.68
N ASP A 12 3.14 -15.78 11.90
CA ASP A 12 3.18 -14.41 11.40
C ASP A 12 4.43 -13.69 11.97
N PRO A 13 5.19 -12.95 11.14
CA PRO A 13 6.34 -12.20 11.61
C PRO A 13 5.93 -11.24 12.72
N ILE A 14 6.73 -11.11 13.79
CA ILE A 14 6.52 -10.12 14.84
C ILE A 14 7.47 -8.94 14.58
N ILE A 15 6.93 -7.73 14.51
CA ILE A 15 7.67 -6.47 14.47
C ILE A 15 7.45 -5.70 15.76
N ASN A 16 8.47 -5.00 16.26
CA ASN A 16 8.31 -4.12 17.43
C ASN A 16 8.06 -2.69 16.97
N ILE A 17 6.95 -2.10 17.41
CA ILE A 17 6.59 -0.70 17.17
C ILE A 17 6.48 -0.04 18.53
N ASP A 18 7.31 0.97 18.80
CA ASP A 18 7.34 1.69 20.08
C ASP A 18 7.45 0.79 21.33
N GLY A 19 8.11 -0.36 21.19
CA GLY A 19 8.29 -1.36 22.26
C GLY A 19 7.18 -2.40 22.36
N GLU A 20 6.13 -2.30 21.53
CA GLU A 20 5.00 -3.24 21.51
C GLU A 20 5.16 -4.27 20.38
N PRO A 21 5.08 -5.58 20.68
CA PRO A 21 5.16 -6.63 19.68
C PRO A 21 3.85 -6.68 18.86
N CYS A 22 3.98 -6.43 17.57
CA CYS A 22 2.89 -6.44 16.60
C CYS A 22 3.07 -7.58 15.60
N PHE A 23 2.01 -8.36 15.36
CA PHE A 23 2.03 -9.41 14.34
C PHE A 23 1.77 -8.83 12.96
N VAL A 24 2.61 -9.18 11.99
CA VAL A 24 2.42 -8.82 10.58
C VAL A 24 1.39 -9.77 9.99
N ASN A 25 0.16 -9.28 9.82
CA ASN A 25 -0.89 -10.05 9.18
C ASN A 25 -0.74 -9.98 7.66
N VAL A 26 -0.02 -10.95 7.09
CA VAL A 26 0.23 -11.05 5.65
C VAL A 26 -1.08 -11.21 4.85
N LYS A 27 -2.12 -11.80 5.46
CA LYS A 27 -3.42 -11.97 4.82
C LYS A 27 -4.17 -10.64 4.67
N GLU A 28 -4.11 -9.78 5.67
CA GLU A 28 -4.66 -8.41 5.58
C GLU A 28 -3.95 -7.61 4.48
N TYR A 29 -2.63 -7.79 4.35
CA TYR A 29 -1.87 -7.15 3.27
C TYR A 29 -2.38 -7.62 1.89
N GLN A 30 -2.52 -8.93 1.67
CA GLN A 30 -3.05 -9.47 0.42
C GLN A 30 -4.46 -8.93 0.13
N ASN A 31 -5.34 -8.90 1.14
CA ASN A 31 -6.69 -8.35 1.02
C ASN A 31 -6.68 -6.86 0.65
N LEU A 32 -5.77 -6.07 1.22
CA LEU A 32 -5.61 -4.66 0.87
C LEU A 32 -5.23 -4.50 -0.60
N VAL A 33 -4.26 -5.30 -1.08
CA VAL A 33 -3.85 -5.26 -2.49
C VAL A 33 -5.01 -5.63 -3.42
N ASP A 34 -5.78 -6.66 -3.07
CA ASP A 34 -6.94 -7.09 -3.86
C ASP A 34 -8.07 -6.04 -3.84
N GLN A 35 -8.31 -5.38 -2.71
CA GLN A 35 -9.24 -4.24 -2.65
C GLN A 35 -8.75 -3.06 -3.50
N CYS A 36 -7.44 -2.75 -3.47
CA CYS A 36 -6.88 -1.73 -4.35
C CYS A 36 -7.10 -2.06 -5.83
N ARG A 37 -7.09 -3.36 -6.20
CA ARG A 37 -7.40 -3.82 -7.56
C ARG A 37 -8.82 -3.53 -8.01
N ASP A 38 -9.79 -3.64 -7.11
CA ASP A 38 -11.20 -3.35 -7.41
C ASP A 38 -11.45 -1.88 -7.77
N PHE A 39 -10.61 -0.99 -7.24
CA PHE A 39 -10.67 0.43 -7.56
C PHE A 39 -9.75 0.81 -8.73
N MET A 40 -8.67 0.06 -9.00
CA MET A 40 -7.62 0.42 -9.96
C MET A 40 -6.85 -0.80 -10.49
N GLU A 41 -6.56 -0.88 -11.80
CA GLU A 41 -5.69 -1.93 -12.36
C GLU A 41 -4.27 -1.86 -11.75
N VAL A 42 -3.95 -2.79 -10.84
CA VAL A 42 -2.59 -2.98 -10.29
C VAL A 42 -1.70 -3.80 -11.25
N ASP A 43 -2.29 -4.35 -12.31
CA ASP A 43 -1.60 -5.18 -13.29
C ASP A 43 -0.87 -4.28 -14.31
N GLY A 44 0.41 -4.02 -14.03
CA GLY A 44 1.36 -3.39 -14.96
C GLY A 44 2.08 -2.17 -14.40
N ASN A 45 1.54 -1.53 -13.37
CA ASN A 45 2.09 -0.31 -12.77
C ASN A 45 2.29 -0.51 -11.26
N SER A 46 3.51 -0.25 -10.77
CA SER A 46 3.81 -0.38 -9.33
C SER A 46 2.98 0.58 -8.49
N PHE A 47 2.81 0.31 -7.19
CA PHE A 47 2.12 1.21 -6.25
C PHE A 47 2.60 2.68 -6.30
N GLN A 48 3.84 2.91 -6.72
CA GLN A 48 4.39 4.25 -6.94
C GLN A 48 3.71 4.99 -8.09
N VAL A 49 3.54 4.30 -9.22
CA VAL A 49 2.84 4.86 -10.38
C VAL A 49 1.39 5.18 -9.99
N MET A 50 0.75 4.32 -9.18
CA MET A 50 -0.58 4.59 -8.64
C MET A 50 -0.64 5.88 -7.81
N THR A 51 0.23 6.01 -6.80
CA THR A 51 0.24 7.21 -5.94
C THR A 51 0.60 8.48 -6.72
N GLN A 52 1.38 8.34 -7.80
CA GLN A 52 1.71 9.43 -8.70
C GLN A 52 0.51 9.86 -9.54
N ILE A 53 -0.21 8.92 -10.16
CA ILE A 53 -1.43 9.22 -10.95
C ILE A 53 -2.46 9.96 -10.09
N ILE A 54 -2.69 9.51 -8.85
CA ILE A 54 -3.63 10.18 -7.93
C ILE A 54 -3.12 11.59 -7.57
N SER A 55 -1.81 11.73 -7.35
CA SER A 55 -1.20 13.02 -7.05
C SER A 55 -1.36 14.00 -8.22
N ASP A 56 -1.14 13.53 -9.45
CA ASP A 56 -1.30 14.32 -10.67
C ASP A 56 -2.76 14.74 -10.87
N GLN A 57 -3.71 13.82 -10.67
CA GLN A 57 -5.15 14.12 -10.71
C GLN A 57 -5.58 15.17 -9.66
N LEU A 58 -5.00 15.13 -8.46
CA LEU A 58 -5.26 16.13 -7.43
C LEU A 58 -4.72 17.51 -7.83
N ILE A 59 -3.56 17.56 -8.47
CA ILE A 59 -2.95 18.80 -8.96
C ILE A 59 -3.78 19.36 -10.14
N ASP A 60 -4.12 18.51 -11.11
CA ASP A 60 -4.90 18.88 -12.30
C ASP A 60 -6.33 19.29 -11.95
N GLY A 61 -6.88 18.77 -10.85
CA GLY A 61 -8.20 19.09 -10.33
C GLY A 61 -8.27 20.39 -9.51
N LEU A 62 -7.14 21.09 -9.29
CA LEU A 62 -7.16 22.38 -8.61
C LEU A 62 -7.92 23.41 -9.46
N THR A 63 -8.93 24.05 -8.85
CA THR A 63 -9.60 25.20 -9.44
C THR A 63 -8.70 26.44 -9.38
N ASP A 64 -8.97 27.46 -10.20
CA ASP A 64 -8.15 28.69 -10.27
C ASP A 64 -7.96 29.39 -8.90
N ASP A 65 -8.90 29.21 -7.97
CA ASP A 65 -8.87 29.77 -6.62
C ASP A 65 -8.13 28.88 -5.59
N ALA A 66 -7.84 27.62 -5.93
CA ALA A 66 -7.23 26.65 -5.02
C ALA A 66 -5.70 26.68 -5.15
N ASN A 67 -5.01 26.73 -4.02
CA ASN A 67 -3.55 26.74 -3.98
C ASN A 67 -3.04 25.30 -3.78
N ILE A 68 -1.86 24.99 -4.34
CA ILE A 68 -1.15 23.73 -4.03
C ILE A 68 -0.92 23.51 -2.52
N ASN A 69 -0.90 24.58 -1.73
CA ASN A 69 -0.87 24.54 -0.27
C ASN A 69 -2.07 23.75 0.31
N ASP A 70 -3.23 23.79 -0.34
CA ASP A 70 -4.48 23.18 0.14
C ASP A 70 -4.49 21.65 -0.03
N ILE A 71 -3.72 21.15 -1.02
CA ILE A 71 -3.56 19.71 -1.28
C ILE A 71 -2.21 19.16 -0.81
N ARG A 72 -1.34 19.99 -0.23
CA ARG A 72 0.03 19.61 0.13
C ARG A 72 0.06 18.42 1.12
N ALA A 73 -0.86 18.37 2.07
CA ALA A 73 -0.91 17.29 3.04
C ALA A 73 -1.27 15.95 2.38
N GLN A 74 -2.21 15.97 1.43
CA GLN A 74 -2.69 14.84 0.65
C GLN A 74 -1.58 14.30 -0.25
N LEU A 75 -0.84 15.19 -0.93
CA LEU A 75 0.33 14.82 -1.74
C LEU A 75 1.44 14.17 -0.89
N LYS A 76 1.72 14.72 0.31
CA LYS A 76 2.68 14.10 1.24
C LYS A 76 2.22 12.73 1.70
N PHE A 77 0.95 12.59 2.06
CA PHE A 77 0.38 11.32 2.48
C PHE A 77 0.49 10.25 1.39
N LEU A 78 0.10 10.57 0.14
CA LEU A 78 0.21 9.66 -1.00
C LEU A 78 1.65 9.21 -1.24
N ARG A 79 2.62 10.11 -1.08
CA ARG A 79 4.05 9.77 -1.18
C ARG A 79 4.47 8.76 -0.11
N GLU A 80 4.10 8.99 1.15
CA GLU A 80 4.45 8.06 2.24
C GLU A 80 3.75 6.70 2.08
N VAL A 81 2.50 6.69 1.60
CA VAL A 81 1.78 5.45 1.24
C VAL A 81 2.52 4.69 0.14
N GLY A 82 2.98 5.39 -0.91
CA GLY A 82 3.76 4.78 -1.99
C GLY A 82 5.08 4.17 -1.49
N PHE A 83 5.77 4.85 -0.56
CA PHE A 83 6.96 4.31 0.09
C PHE A 83 6.66 3.08 0.95
N PHE A 84 5.61 3.13 1.76
CA PHE A 84 5.18 2.04 2.62
C PHE A 84 4.86 0.79 1.80
N LEU A 85 4.00 0.92 0.78
CA LEU A 85 3.60 -0.21 -0.07
C LEU A 85 4.78 -0.82 -0.84
N ARG A 86 5.78 -0.02 -1.23
CA ARG A 86 7.03 -0.51 -1.82
C ARG A 86 7.91 -1.25 -0.82
N GLY A 87 7.95 -0.80 0.44
CA GLY A 87 8.83 -1.34 1.47
C GLY A 87 8.40 -2.71 2.02
N ILE A 88 7.14 -3.10 1.80
CA ILE A 88 6.56 -4.34 2.33
C ILE A 88 6.83 -5.53 1.39
N VAL A 89 6.96 -5.29 0.09
CA VAL A 89 7.17 -6.32 -0.93
C VAL A 89 8.41 -5.98 -1.75
N THR A 90 9.48 -6.71 -1.46
CA THR A 90 10.68 -6.78 -2.29
C THR A 90 10.65 -8.08 -3.08
N PRO A 91 10.96 -8.08 -4.40
CA PRO A 91 11.06 -9.29 -5.22
C PRO A 91 12.03 -10.34 -4.67
#